data_AF-A0A2H5YBF9-F1
#
_entry.id   AF-A0A2H5YBF9-F1
#
_cell.length_a   1.000
_cell.length_b   1.000
_cell.length_c   1.000
_cell.angle_alpha   90.00
_cell.angle_beta   90.00
_cell.angle_gamma   90.00
#
_symmetry.space_group_name_H-M   'P 1'
#
loop_
_entity.id
_entity.type
_entity.pdbx_description
1 polymer ?
#
loop_
_entity_poly.entity_id
_entity_poly.type
_entity_poly.pdbx_seq_one_letter_code
_entity_poly.pdbx_strand_id
1 'polypeptide(L)'
;MELEKVYRQQGDPQFLEVLNAVRNGTISEGQLALLNSRCLPDFEPPPQGMWVHLCATNTQAEAINRERLGRLRGKPHTFVGRIEGRFEREYLPVPVELSLKAGAQVMLVSNDPLGRWVNGTLGRVRRVWPDPEGPAALVELHEGGEVEVALHTWELYELYLEGEELRSRVVGRFTQMPLILAWAVTIHKAQGKTLPRVVVDLGRGAFAPGQVYVALSRATCLEGLVLKRPIDRRHIWCDRRVVRFLTQFRYRRSEEALPLARKRELVEAAIREGRPLRIVYLRPDDQRSRRVVWPLEVGEMEHGGRTFMGMRAYCSLRGEERTFRLDRILEMGTAEPC
;
A
#
# COMPACT_ATOMS: atom_id res chain seq x y z
N MET A 1 -11.77 -13.41 2.92
CA MET A 1 -12.32 -12.03 2.90
C MET A 1 -11.37 -11.14 2.09
N GLU A 2 -11.90 -10.24 1.25
CA GLU A 2 -11.13 -9.30 0.41
C GLU A 2 -11.77 -7.91 0.56
N LEU A 3 -10.94 -6.87 0.72
CA LEU A 3 -11.40 -5.47 0.81
C LEU A 3 -11.18 -4.80 -0.55
N GLU A 4 -12.24 -4.29 -1.16
CA GLU A 4 -12.18 -3.68 -2.50
C GLU A 4 -12.08 -2.15 -2.49
N LYS A 5 -12.60 -1.49 -1.45
CA LYS A 5 -12.64 -0.03 -1.38
C LYS A 5 -11.30 0.54 -0.90
N VAL A 6 -10.65 1.31 -1.76
CA VAL A 6 -9.44 2.06 -1.43
C VAL A 6 -9.84 3.40 -0.81
N TYR A 7 -9.34 3.70 0.38
CA TYR A 7 -9.59 4.95 1.09
C TYR A 7 -8.49 5.99 0.93
N ARG A 8 -7.23 5.54 0.78
CA ARG A 8 -6.06 6.42 0.81
C ARG A 8 -5.99 7.42 -0.36
N GLN A 9 -6.44 7.02 -1.55
CA GLN A 9 -6.39 7.82 -2.78
C GLN A 9 -7.79 8.22 -3.30
N GLN A 10 -8.80 8.31 -2.43
CA GLN A 10 -10.18 8.61 -2.88
C GLN A 10 -10.33 9.97 -3.58
N GLY A 11 -9.46 10.94 -3.24
CA GLY A 11 -9.45 12.27 -3.86
C GLY A 11 -8.80 12.31 -5.24
N ASP A 12 -8.18 11.23 -5.72
CA ASP A 12 -7.45 11.19 -6.99
C ASP A 12 -7.67 9.86 -7.74
N PRO A 13 -8.78 9.75 -8.49
CA PRO A 13 -9.13 8.55 -9.24
C PRO A 13 -8.09 8.19 -10.32
N GLN A 14 -7.48 9.20 -10.95
CA GLN A 14 -6.49 9.00 -12.00
C GLN A 14 -5.21 8.36 -11.42
N PHE A 15 -4.77 8.81 -10.25
CA PHE A 15 -3.65 8.18 -9.56
C PHE A 15 -3.98 6.77 -9.08
N LEU A 16 -5.20 6.54 -8.59
CA LEU A 16 -5.64 5.20 -8.20
C LEU A 16 -5.59 4.21 -9.37
N GLU A 17 -6.01 4.61 -10.57
CA GLU A 17 -5.90 3.79 -11.79
C GLU A 17 -4.46 3.43 -12.11
N VAL A 18 -3.55 4.41 -12.03
CA VAL A 18 -2.12 4.21 -12.23
C VAL A 18 -1.55 3.22 -11.20
N LEU A 19 -1.88 3.39 -9.90
CA LEU A 19 -1.44 2.48 -8.84
C LEU A 19 -1.93 1.05 -9.06
N ASN A 20 -3.19 0.87 -9.50
CA ASN A 20 -3.73 -0.44 -9.84
C ASN A 20 -3.00 -1.06 -11.05
N ALA A 21 -2.67 -0.25 -12.06
CA ALA A 21 -1.91 -0.71 -13.22
C ALA A 21 -0.48 -1.13 -12.83
N VAL A 22 0.17 -0.39 -11.93
CA VAL A 22 1.47 -0.76 -11.35
C VAL A 22 1.35 -2.07 -10.56
N ARG A 23 0.33 -2.22 -9.72
CA ARG A 23 0.07 -3.43 -8.91
C ARG A 23 -0.08 -4.69 -9.76
N ASN A 24 -0.70 -4.56 -10.93
CA ASN A 24 -0.99 -5.67 -11.84
C ASN A 24 0.09 -5.85 -12.92
N GLY A 25 1.09 -4.96 -13.00
CA GLY A 25 2.09 -4.97 -14.07
C GLY A 25 1.53 -4.61 -15.46
N THR A 26 0.37 -3.95 -15.52
CA THR A 26 -0.35 -3.62 -16.76
C THR A 26 -0.29 -2.14 -17.14
N ILE A 27 0.66 -1.39 -16.55
CA ILE A 27 0.85 0.04 -16.81
C ILE A 27 0.97 0.32 -18.32
N SER A 28 0.28 1.34 -18.81
CA SER A 28 0.41 1.81 -20.20
C SER A 28 1.53 2.86 -20.33
N GLU A 29 1.99 3.13 -21.56
CA GLU A 29 2.99 4.19 -21.79
C GLU A 29 2.49 5.58 -21.35
N GLY A 30 1.19 5.87 -21.53
CA GLY A 30 0.59 7.12 -21.06
C GLY A 30 0.56 7.24 -19.53
N GLN A 31 0.26 6.14 -18.82
CA GLN A 31 0.31 6.10 -17.36
C GLN A 31 1.75 6.20 -16.83
N LEU A 32 2.71 5.59 -17.53
CA LEU A 32 4.12 5.68 -17.19
C LEU A 32 4.65 7.10 -17.39
N ALA A 33 4.29 7.75 -18.50
CA ALA A 33 4.61 9.16 -18.76
C ALA A 33 3.99 10.08 -17.70
N LEU A 34 2.75 9.81 -17.28
CA LEU A 34 2.10 10.54 -16.20
C LEU A 34 2.86 10.41 -14.88
N LEU A 35 3.27 9.20 -14.48
CA LEU A 35 4.12 9.02 -13.29
C LEU A 35 5.44 9.77 -13.43
N ASN A 36 6.09 9.65 -14.59
CA ASN A 36 7.38 10.27 -14.85
C ASN A 36 7.29 11.81 -15.02
N SER A 37 6.10 12.38 -15.22
CA SER A 37 5.89 13.84 -15.12
C SER A 37 6.18 14.38 -13.72
N ARG A 38 6.15 13.51 -12.70
CA ARG A 38 6.53 13.83 -11.31
C ARG A 38 8.02 13.59 -11.04
N CYS A 39 8.80 13.26 -12.06
CA CYS A 39 10.24 13.08 -11.92
C CYS A 39 10.95 14.44 -11.86
N LEU A 40 11.41 14.81 -10.68
CA LEU A 40 12.13 16.04 -10.40
C LEU A 40 13.44 15.69 -9.66
N PRO A 41 14.54 15.40 -10.40
CA PRO A 41 15.80 14.95 -9.81
C PRO A 41 16.37 15.91 -8.76
N ASP A 42 16.29 17.20 -9.03
CA ASP A 42 16.84 18.26 -8.18
C ASP A 42 15.82 18.81 -7.17
N PHE A 43 14.66 18.16 -7.03
CA PHE A 43 13.64 18.64 -6.08
C PHE A 43 14.14 18.60 -4.65
N GLU A 44 14.30 19.76 -4.04
CA GLU A 44 14.48 19.89 -2.61
C GLU A 44 13.14 20.22 -1.95
N PRO A 45 12.65 19.37 -1.02
CA PRO A 45 11.44 19.71 -0.31
C PRO A 45 11.55 21.03 0.41
N PRO A 46 10.54 21.91 0.30
CA PRO A 46 10.49 23.10 1.11
C PRO A 46 10.52 22.71 2.60
N PRO A 47 11.09 23.57 3.48
CA PRO A 47 11.05 23.33 4.92
C PRO A 47 9.64 23.21 5.49
N GLN A 48 8.64 23.67 4.73
CA GLN A 48 7.23 23.67 5.05
C GLN A 48 6.55 22.46 4.38
N GLY A 49 5.67 21.75 5.09
CA GLY A 49 4.85 20.70 4.49
C GLY A 49 5.28 19.24 4.70
N MET A 50 6.22 18.98 5.61
CA MET A 50 6.54 17.64 6.14
C MET A 50 6.73 16.54 5.09
N TRP A 51 7.53 16.81 4.06
CA TRP A 51 7.85 15.82 3.04
C TRP A 51 8.69 14.67 3.62
N VAL A 52 8.37 13.45 3.21
CA VAL A 52 9.11 12.25 3.64
C VAL A 52 9.80 11.61 2.44
N HIS A 53 11.12 11.44 2.52
CA HIS A 53 11.90 10.70 1.55
C HIS A 53 11.79 9.20 1.80
N LEU A 54 11.26 8.45 0.84
CA LEU A 54 11.27 6.99 0.86
C LEU A 54 12.54 6.47 0.22
N CYS A 55 13.34 5.82 1.06
CA CYS A 55 14.65 5.30 0.69
C CYS A 55 14.63 3.78 0.57
N ALA A 56 15.53 3.24 -0.24
CA ALA A 56 15.77 1.82 -0.37
C ALA A 56 16.39 1.20 0.90
N THR A 57 17.31 1.91 1.55
CA THR A 57 18.15 1.40 2.65
C THR A 57 18.09 2.29 3.90
N ASN A 58 18.33 1.70 5.08
CA ASN A 58 18.39 2.45 6.34
C ASN A 58 19.55 3.47 6.31
N THR A 59 20.71 3.10 5.77
CA THR A 59 21.88 3.98 5.66
C THR A 59 21.56 5.28 4.91
N GLN A 60 20.81 5.20 3.80
CA GLN A 60 20.40 6.38 3.04
C GLN A 60 19.43 7.26 3.86
N ALA A 61 18.44 6.64 4.50
CA ALA A 61 17.49 7.37 5.33
C ALA A 61 18.17 8.06 6.53
N GLU A 62 19.09 7.37 7.20
CA GLU A 62 19.86 7.90 8.32
C GLU A 62 20.78 9.05 7.90
N ALA A 63 21.41 8.96 6.72
CA ALA A 63 22.24 10.04 6.19
C ALA A 63 21.42 11.33 5.97
N ILE A 64 20.26 11.22 5.30
CA ILE A 64 19.36 12.37 5.08
C ILE A 64 18.86 12.93 6.41
N ASN A 65 18.45 12.08 7.35
CA ASN A 65 17.96 12.51 8.65
C ASN A 65 19.05 13.24 9.46
N ARG A 66 20.28 12.72 9.46
CA ARG A 66 21.43 13.32 10.15
C ARG A 66 21.79 14.68 9.56
N GLU A 67 21.84 14.76 8.22
CA GLU A 67 22.10 16.00 7.51
C GLU A 67 21.04 17.06 7.83
N ARG A 68 19.76 16.71 7.72
CA ARG A 68 18.64 17.62 7.99
C ARG A 68 18.59 18.06 9.45
N LEU A 69 18.85 17.16 10.41
CA LEU A 69 18.98 17.50 11.83
C LEU A 69 20.20 18.43 12.08
N GLY A 70 21.31 18.21 11.37
CA GLY A 70 22.51 19.03 11.44
C GLY A 70 22.26 20.48 11.00
N ARG A 71 21.43 20.68 9.97
CA ARG A 71 21.04 22.02 9.46
C ARG A 71 20.16 22.81 10.43
N LEU A 72 19.51 22.17 11.40
CA LEU A 72 18.70 22.87 12.40
C LEU A 72 19.57 23.59 13.43
N ARG A 73 19.16 24.83 13.75
CA ARG A 73 19.75 25.63 14.83
C ARG A 73 19.46 24.97 16.20
N GLY A 74 20.28 25.29 17.19
CA GLY A 74 20.16 24.78 18.55
C GLY A 74 20.97 23.50 18.80
N LYS A 75 21.15 23.19 20.08
CA LYS A 75 21.89 22.01 20.54
C LYS A 75 21.02 20.75 20.39
N PRO A 76 21.55 19.65 19.86
CA PRO A 76 20.84 18.38 19.89
C PRO A 76 20.72 17.87 21.33
N HIS A 77 19.56 17.30 21.66
CA HIS A 77 19.33 16.54 22.88
C HIS A 77 19.21 15.07 22.52
N THR A 78 20.08 14.23 23.08
CA THR A 78 20.10 12.79 22.83
C THR A 78 19.45 12.05 23.98
N PHE A 79 18.47 11.21 23.64
CA PHE A 79 17.74 10.37 24.57
C PHE A 79 18.18 8.92 24.35
N VAL A 80 18.62 8.25 25.40
CA VAL A 80 19.10 6.86 25.33
C VAL A 80 18.02 5.93 25.88
N GLY A 81 17.55 5.03 25.03
CA GLY A 81 16.53 4.05 25.36
C GLY A 81 17.07 2.95 26.26
N ARG A 82 16.21 2.41 27.11
CA ARG A 82 16.55 1.37 28.08
C ARG A 82 16.08 0.02 27.56
N ILE A 83 16.98 -0.96 27.50
CA ILE A 83 16.67 -2.35 27.12
C ILE A 83 16.80 -3.22 28.37
N GLU A 84 15.79 -4.06 28.61
CA GLU A 84 15.77 -5.03 29.70
C GLU A 84 15.47 -6.42 29.13
N GLY A 85 16.13 -7.46 29.65
CA GLY A 85 15.95 -8.82 29.17
C GLY A 85 16.46 -9.05 27.75
N ARG A 86 15.83 -9.99 27.03
CA ARG A 86 16.19 -10.36 25.65
C ARG A 86 15.38 -9.53 24.68
N PHE A 87 15.88 -8.35 24.32
CA PHE A 87 15.32 -7.53 23.23
C PHE A 87 16.44 -7.24 22.22
N GLU A 88 16.46 -7.99 21.12
CA GLU A 88 17.52 -7.83 20.11
C GLU A 88 17.38 -6.50 19.37
N ARG A 89 18.51 -5.91 19.00
CA ARG A 89 18.56 -4.57 18.37
C ARG A 89 17.82 -4.50 17.03
N GLU A 90 17.71 -5.62 16.34
CA GLU A 90 17.08 -5.74 15.03
C GLU A 90 15.56 -5.56 15.07
N TYR A 91 14.93 -5.84 16.22
CA TYR A 91 13.49 -5.69 16.43
C TYR A 91 13.10 -4.35 17.04
N LEU A 92 14.06 -3.45 17.29
CA LEU A 92 13.77 -2.19 17.95
C LEU A 92 12.90 -1.29 17.04
N PRO A 93 11.74 -0.82 17.55
CA PRO A 93 10.82 0.01 16.78
C PRO A 93 11.37 1.44 16.57
N VAL A 94 12.23 1.90 17.48
CA VAL A 94 12.92 3.19 17.43
C VAL A 94 14.41 3.01 17.72
N PRO A 95 15.28 3.95 17.29
CA PRO A 95 16.69 3.92 17.66
C PRO A 95 16.89 3.92 19.18
N VAL A 96 17.91 3.20 19.66
CA VAL A 96 18.33 3.28 21.06
C VAL A 96 18.74 4.71 21.39
N GLU A 97 19.54 5.34 20.54
CA GLU A 97 19.92 6.74 20.68
C GLU A 97 19.08 7.60 19.74
N LEU A 98 18.20 8.41 20.33
CA LEU A 98 17.35 9.34 19.60
C LEU A 98 17.81 10.77 19.84
N SER A 99 18.42 11.39 18.82
CA SER A 99 18.81 12.80 18.85
C SER A 99 17.71 13.68 18.29
N LEU A 100 17.23 14.66 19.08
CA LEU A 100 16.19 15.61 18.69
C LEU A 100 16.66 17.07 18.83
N LYS A 101 16.07 17.94 18.02
CA LYS A 101 16.19 19.40 18.11
C LYS A 101 14.81 20.03 17.93
N ALA A 102 14.62 21.24 18.45
CA ALA A 102 13.46 22.05 18.06
C ALA A 102 13.47 22.24 16.53
N GLY A 103 12.31 22.04 15.90
CA GLY A 103 12.15 22.02 14.45
C GLY A 103 12.38 20.66 13.78
N ALA A 104 12.80 19.63 14.52
CA ALA A 104 13.01 18.30 13.95
C ALA A 104 11.69 17.70 13.45
N GLN A 105 11.69 17.15 12.24
CA GLN A 105 10.56 16.40 11.70
C GLN A 105 10.63 14.97 12.21
N VAL A 106 9.57 14.55 12.87
CA VAL A 106 9.46 13.24 13.51
C VAL A 106 8.23 12.50 13.04
N MET A 107 8.25 11.19 13.18
CA MET A 107 7.10 10.31 13.01
C MET A 107 6.87 9.55 14.30
N LEU A 108 5.62 9.54 14.74
CA LEU A 108 5.18 8.76 15.89
C LEU A 108 5.00 7.31 15.46
N VAL A 109 5.59 6.37 16.20
CA VAL A 109 5.61 4.94 15.84
C VAL A 109 4.84 4.03 16.80
N SER A 110 4.02 4.62 17.67
CA SER A 110 3.05 3.94 18.53
C SER A 110 1.64 4.49 18.29
N ASN A 111 0.64 3.83 18.86
CA ASN A 111 -0.71 4.39 18.98
C ASN A 111 -0.86 4.97 20.38
N ASP A 112 -1.42 6.17 20.47
CA ASP A 112 -1.74 6.77 21.76
C ASP A 112 -3.02 6.14 22.34
N PRO A 113 -3.05 5.74 23.63
CA PRO A 113 -4.25 5.21 24.25
C PRO A 113 -5.45 6.19 24.24
N LEU A 114 -5.18 7.50 24.24
CA LEU A 114 -6.21 8.54 24.19
C LEU A 114 -6.59 8.92 22.74
N GLY A 115 -6.01 8.25 21.73
CA GLY A 115 -6.30 8.49 20.33
C GLY A 115 -5.75 9.81 19.78
N ARG A 116 -4.82 10.47 20.49
CA ARG A 116 -4.22 11.75 20.04
C ARG A 116 -3.35 11.59 18.80
N TRP A 117 -2.79 10.40 18.58
CA TRP A 117 -2.06 10.04 17.37
C TRP A 117 -2.13 8.54 17.11
N VAL A 118 -1.78 8.16 15.89
CA VAL A 118 -1.65 6.75 15.46
C VAL A 118 -0.26 6.51 14.88
N ASN A 119 0.12 5.24 14.77
CA ASN A 119 1.41 4.85 14.22
C ASN A 119 1.57 5.34 12.76
N GLY A 120 2.49 6.26 12.54
CA GLY A 120 2.73 6.92 11.25
C GLY A 120 2.35 8.39 11.22
N THR A 121 1.72 8.93 12.27
CA THR A 121 1.46 10.37 12.38
C THR A 121 2.77 11.15 12.30
N LEU A 122 2.83 12.14 11.41
CA LEU A 122 3.96 13.04 11.25
C LEU A 122 3.80 14.24 12.17
N GLY A 123 4.92 14.79 12.61
CA GLY A 123 4.94 16.01 13.40
C GLY A 123 6.28 16.73 13.39
N ARG A 124 6.30 17.88 14.04
CA ARG A 124 7.48 18.71 14.25
C ARG A 124 7.70 18.94 15.74
N VAL A 125 8.90 18.64 16.20
CA VAL A 125 9.31 18.91 17.58
C VAL A 125 9.31 20.42 17.80
N ARG A 126 8.51 20.89 18.76
CA ARG A 126 8.49 22.28 19.22
C ARG A 126 9.47 22.49 20.36
N ARG A 127 9.47 21.57 21.33
CA ARG A 127 10.32 21.61 22.51
C ARG A 127 10.68 20.19 22.95
N VAL A 128 11.82 20.08 23.61
CA VAL A 128 12.26 18.85 24.28
C VAL A 128 12.59 19.16 25.72
N TRP A 129 12.23 18.25 26.63
CA TRP A 129 12.56 18.31 28.04
C TRP A 129 13.52 17.16 28.35
N PRO A 130 14.83 17.45 28.45
CA PRO A 130 15.82 16.46 28.86
C PRO A 130 15.77 16.32 30.40
N ASP A 131 14.77 15.60 30.89
CA ASP A 131 14.66 15.25 32.31
C ASP A 131 15.12 13.79 32.50
N PRO A 132 16.03 13.48 33.43
CA PRO A 132 16.41 12.11 33.76
C PRO A 132 15.25 11.21 34.21
N GLU A 133 14.22 11.77 34.84
CA GLU A 133 13.10 11.00 35.41
C GLU A 133 11.85 11.00 34.53
N GLY A 134 11.77 11.88 33.54
CA GLY A 134 10.60 12.02 32.67
C GLY A 134 10.86 12.76 31.36
N PRO A 135 11.75 12.26 30.48
CA PRO A 135 12.04 12.93 29.23
C PRO A 135 10.80 12.94 28.34
N ALA A 136 10.50 14.09 27.77
CA ALA A 136 9.36 14.28 26.88
C ALA A 136 9.69 15.24 25.74
N ALA A 137 8.88 15.19 24.68
CA ALA A 137 8.92 16.14 23.59
C ALA A 137 7.52 16.68 23.29
N LEU A 138 7.42 18.00 23.09
CA LEU A 138 6.23 18.63 22.54
C LEU A 138 6.29 18.55 21.02
N VAL A 139 5.32 17.89 20.41
CA VAL A 139 5.27 17.67 18.96
C VAL A 139 4.01 18.32 18.41
N GLU A 140 4.18 19.23 17.46
CA GLU A 140 3.09 19.76 16.64
C GLU A 140 2.79 18.74 15.53
N LEU A 141 1.57 18.21 15.51
CA LEU A 141 1.17 17.20 14.54
C LEU A 141 0.89 17.82 13.16
N HIS A 142 1.06 17.03 12.10
CA HIS A 142 0.75 17.44 10.74
C HIS A 142 -0.72 17.84 10.55
N GLU A 143 -1.63 17.11 11.19
CA GLU A 143 -3.08 17.34 11.14
C GLU A 143 -3.53 18.49 12.06
N GLY A 144 -2.58 19.13 12.74
CA GLY A 144 -2.83 20.18 13.72
C GLY A 144 -2.84 19.66 15.16
N GLY A 145 -2.70 20.60 16.10
CA GLY A 145 -2.60 20.30 17.53
C GLY A 145 -1.17 20.01 17.99
N GLU A 146 -0.95 20.18 19.28
CA GLU A 146 0.30 19.86 19.96
C GLU A 146 0.08 18.73 20.95
N VAL A 147 0.98 17.76 20.95
CA VAL A 147 0.94 16.62 21.87
C VAL A 147 2.26 16.50 22.60
N GLU A 148 2.15 16.21 23.89
CA GLU A 148 3.30 15.79 24.69
C GLU A 148 3.52 14.29 24.50
N VAL A 149 4.73 13.96 24.06
CA VAL A 149 5.18 12.59 23.79
C VAL A 149 6.21 12.21 24.85
N ALA A 150 5.80 11.34 25.78
CA ALA A 150 6.64 10.77 26.82
C ALA A 150 7.19 9.39 26.39
N LEU A 151 7.92 8.75 27.30
CA LEU A 151 8.44 7.40 27.13
C LEU A 151 7.31 6.37 26.90
N HIS A 152 7.58 5.41 26.03
CA HIS A 152 6.73 4.25 25.80
C HIS A 152 7.56 2.98 25.95
N THR A 153 6.95 1.93 26.51
CA THR A 153 7.60 0.63 26.71
C THR A 153 6.99 -0.41 25.77
N TRP A 154 7.82 -0.96 24.89
CA TRP A 154 7.50 -2.13 24.08
C TRP A 154 7.92 -3.40 24.82
N GLU A 155 7.05 -4.39 24.83
CA GLU A 155 7.31 -5.70 25.43
C GLU A 155 7.48 -6.76 24.33
N LEU A 156 8.51 -7.60 24.46
CA LEU A 156 8.69 -8.78 23.62
C LEU A 156 8.09 -10.00 24.33
N TYR A 157 7.15 -10.65 23.68
CA TYR A 157 6.49 -11.85 24.18
C TYR A 157 7.06 -13.09 23.52
N GLU A 158 7.41 -14.10 24.34
CA GLU A 158 7.72 -15.44 23.89
C GLU A 158 6.51 -16.34 24.16
N LEU A 159 6.06 -17.05 23.12
CA LEU A 159 5.01 -18.05 23.24
C LEU A 159 5.60 -19.38 23.68
N TYR A 160 4.97 -20.03 24.65
CA TYR A 160 5.37 -21.35 25.13
C TYR A 160 4.12 -22.20 25.41
N LEU A 161 4.29 -23.53 25.37
CA LEU A 161 3.24 -24.46 25.72
C LEU A 161 3.34 -24.80 27.21
N GLU A 162 2.23 -24.65 27.92
CA GLU A 162 2.06 -25.14 29.30
C GLU A 162 0.98 -26.22 29.28
N GLY A 163 1.41 -27.49 29.20
CA GLY A 163 0.52 -28.59 28.85
C GLY A 163 0.05 -28.49 27.40
N GLU A 164 -1.26 -28.40 27.17
CA GLU A 164 -1.88 -28.20 25.85
C GLU A 164 -2.26 -26.72 25.59
N GLU A 165 -2.03 -25.81 26.55
CA GLU A 165 -2.36 -24.40 26.42
C GLU A 165 -1.18 -23.58 25.88
N LEU A 166 -1.43 -22.76 24.87
CA LEU A 166 -0.47 -21.77 24.39
C LEU A 166 -0.51 -20.54 25.32
N ARG A 167 0.60 -20.26 25.99
CA ARG A 167 0.77 -19.09 26.87
C ARG A 167 1.87 -18.18 26.37
N SER A 168 1.94 -16.98 26.93
CA SER A 168 2.94 -15.96 26.56
C SER A 168 3.60 -15.40 27.81
N ARG A 169 4.90 -15.12 27.74
CA ARG A 169 5.65 -14.42 28.80
C ARG A 169 6.47 -13.29 28.22
N VAL A 170 6.62 -12.20 28.98
CA VAL A 170 7.51 -11.10 28.60
C VAL A 170 8.95 -11.54 28.81
N VAL A 171 9.74 -11.59 27.73
CA VAL A 171 11.16 -11.97 27.77
C VAL A 171 12.10 -10.77 27.63
N GLY A 172 11.56 -9.62 27.21
CA GLY A 172 12.32 -8.38 27.12
C GLY A 172 11.42 -7.15 27.07
N ARG A 173 11.99 -6.01 27.45
CA ARG A 173 11.36 -4.69 27.37
C ARG A 173 12.31 -3.70 26.73
N PHE A 174 11.74 -2.77 25.99
CA PHE A 174 12.44 -1.61 25.47
C PHE A 174 11.65 -0.35 25.77
N THR A 175 12.27 0.61 26.43
CA THR A 175 11.63 1.88 26.81
C THR A 175 12.34 3.05 26.14
N GLN A 176 11.60 3.82 25.34
CA GLN A 176 12.09 5.02 24.64
C GLN A 176 10.89 5.87 24.21
N MET A 177 11.10 7.16 23.89
CA MET A 177 10.06 7.95 23.22
C MET A 177 9.68 7.28 21.88
N PRO A 178 8.38 7.15 21.55
CA PRO A 178 7.90 6.52 20.32
C PRO A 178 8.05 7.43 19.10
N LEU A 179 9.25 7.96 18.89
CA LEU A 179 9.60 8.91 17.85
C LEU A 179 10.78 8.40 17.02
N ILE A 180 10.70 8.62 15.71
CA ILE A 180 11.84 8.52 14.79
C ILE A 180 11.98 9.82 14.01
N LEU A 181 13.20 10.18 13.61
CA LEU A 181 13.40 11.23 12.60
C LEU A 181 12.76 10.79 11.28
N ALA A 182 12.05 11.71 10.63
CA ALA A 182 11.15 11.37 9.54
C ALA A 182 11.27 12.28 8.32
N TRP A 183 12.42 12.95 8.11
CA TRP A 183 12.72 13.51 6.79
C TRP A 183 12.93 12.39 5.77
N ALA A 184 13.48 11.27 6.20
CA ALA A 184 13.61 10.07 5.41
C ALA A 184 13.29 8.81 6.22
N VAL A 185 12.62 7.87 5.58
CA VAL A 185 12.36 6.52 6.12
C VAL A 185 12.53 5.49 5.00
N THR A 186 12.76 4.24 5.36
CA THR A 186 12.80 3.18 4.35
C THR A 186 11.40 2.85 3.83
N ILE A 187 11.32 2.38 2.59
CA ILE A 187 10.06 1.91 1.99
C ILE A 187 9.41 0.82 2.87
N HIS A 188 10.21 -0.05 3.48
CA HIS A 188 9.75 -1.06 4.44
C HIS A 188 9.10 -0.42 5.69
N LYS A 189 9.77 0.57 6.32
CA LYS A 189 9.21 1.27 7.49
C LYS A 189 8.00 2.14 7.16
N ALA A 190 7.85 2.54 5.90
CA ALA A 190 6.66 3.26 5.41
C ALA A 190 5.47 2.34 5.11
N GLN A 191 5.65 1.02 5.06
CA GLN A 191 4.58 0.09 4.73
C GLN A 191 3.40 0.23 5.70
N GLY A 192 2.19 0.26 5.16
CA GLY A 192 0.96 0.50 5.93
C GLY A 192 0.66 1.98 6.20
N LYS A 193 1.65 2.87 6.16
CA LYS A 193 1.48 4.30 6.46
C LYS A 193 0.89 5.08 5.29
N THR A 194 0.18 6.16 5.60
CA THR A 194 -0.33 7.14 4.64
C THR A 194 0.50 8.41 4.78
N LEU A 195 1.11 8.86 3.68
CA LEU A 195 2.00 10.02 3.67
C LEU A 195 1.47 11.05 2.67
N PRO A 196 1.05 12.25 3.14
CA PRO A 196 0.48 13.27 2.26
C PRO A 196 1.46 13.77 1.19
N ARG A 197 2.74 13.87 1.54
CA ARG A 197 3.81 14.35 0.65
C ARG A 197 5.04 13.47 0.75
N VAL A 198 5.45 12.92 -0.39
CA VAL A 198 6.47 11.88 -0.45
C VAL A 198 7.43 12.12 -1.60
N VAL A 199 8.72 11.96 -1.31
CA VAL A 199 9.78 11.91 -2.31
C VAL A 199 10.26 10.48 -2.41
N VAL A 200 10.10 9.85 -3.55
CA VAL A 200 10.54 8.47 -3.77
C VAL A 200 11.91 8.49 -4.42
N ASP A 201 12.90 7.92 -3.73
CA ASP A 201 14.24 7.67 -4.27
C ASP A 201 14.53 6.16 -4.23
N LEU A 202 14.38 5.53 -5.38
CA LEU A 202 14.68 4.10 -5.56
C LEU A 202 16.18 3.84 -5.77
N GLY A 203 17.05 4.85 -5.71
CA GLY A 203 18.49 4.69 -5.94
C GLY A 203 18.77 4.02 -7.29
N ARG A 204 19.53 2.92 -7.30
CA ARG A 204 19.86 2.17 -8.53
C ARG A 204 18.68 1.38 -9.13
N GLY A 205 17.52 1.37 -8.48
CA GLY A 205 16.31 0.68 -8.92
C GLY A 205 15.63 -0.09 -7.78
N ALA A 206 14.40 -0.54 -8.01
CA ALA A 206 13.74 -1.48 -7.11
C ALA A 206 14.52 -2.80 -7.04
N PHE A 207 14.68 -3.36 -5.85
CA PHE A 207 15.41 -4.63 -5.65
C PHE A 207 14.48 -5.79 -5.33
N ALA A 208 13.19 -5.51 -5.05
CA ALA A 208 12.19 -6.50 -4.71
C ALA A 208 10.91 -6.34 -5.56
N PRO A 209 10.22 -7.44 -5.92
CA PRO A 209 8.91 -7.39 -6.55
C PRO A 209 7.91 -6.54 -5.75
N GLY A 210 7.15 -5.68 -6.43
CA GLY A 210 6.14 -4.83 -5.81
C GLY A 210 6.68 -3.66 -4.97
N GLN A 211 7.99 -3.49 -4.81
CA GLN A 211 8.56 -2.40 -4.01
C GLN A 211 8.18 -1.01 -4.54
N VAL A 212 8.15 -0.85 -5.87
CA VAL A 212 7.68 0.39 -6.52
C VAL A 212 6.23 0.68 -6.13
N TYR A 213 5.36 -0.33 -6.19
CA TYR A 213 3.97 -0.18 -5.78
C TYR A 213 3.85 0.21 -4.29
N VAL A 214 4.63 -0.41 -3.41
CA VAL A 214 4.63 -0.07 -1.98
C VAL A 214 5.00 1.40 -1.77
N ALA A 215 6.06 1.87 -2.43
CA ALA A 215 6.52 3.26 -2.34
C ALA A 215 5.49 4.25 -2.88
N LEU A 216 4.98 4.04 -4.11
CA LEU A 216 4.00 4.92 -4.75
C LEU A 216 2.68 4.97 -3.97
N SER A 217 2.20 3.82 -3.48
CA SER A 217 0.93 3.71 -2.76
C SER A 217 0.93 4.35 -1.37
N ARG A 218 2.06 4.92 -0.91
CA ARG A 218 2.11 5.71 0.32
C ARG A 218 1.53 7.11 0.13
N ALA A 219 1.65 7.67 -1.08
CA ALA A 219 1.11 8.98 -1.43
C ALA A 219 -0.44 8.95 -1.40
N THR A 220 -1.04 10.08 -1.03
CA THR A 220 -2.50 10.28 -1.07
C THR A 220 -3.00 10.75 -2.44
N CYS A 221 -2.17 11.47 -3.20
CA CYS A 221 -2.46 11.95 -4.56
C CYS A 221 -1.17 12.05 -5.39
N LEU A 222 -1.31 12.23 -6.71
CA LEU A 222 -0.18 12.35 -7.63
C LEU A 222 0.64 13.63 -7.40
N GLU A 223 0.00 14.74 -7.00
CA GLU A 223 0.67 16.01 -6.72
C GLU A 223 1.58 15.91 -5.48
N GLY A 224 1.16 15.12 -4.49
CA GLY A 224 1.93 14.83 -3.28
C GLY A 224 3.12 13.89 -3.52
N LEU A 225 3.26 13.34 -4.73
CA LEU A 225 4.36 12.46 -5.11
C LEU A 225 5.41 13.22 -5.92
N VAL A 226 6.67 12.99 -5.58
CA VAL A 226 7.84 13.37 -6.39
C VAL A 226 8.76 12.18 -6.55
N LEU A 227 9.28 11.96 -7.75
CA LEU A 227 10.28 10.94 -8.05
C LEU A 227 11.64 11.60 -8.24
N LYS A 228 12.69 11.06 -7.61
CA LYS A 228 14.07 11.52 -7.87
C LYS A 228 14.66 11.00 -9.17
N ARG A 229 14.09 9.93 -9.71
CA ARG A 229 14.52 9.26 -10.94
C ARG A 229 13.29 8.78 -11.69
N PRO A 230 13.34 8.71 -13.04
CA PRO A 230 12.25 8.16 -13.81
C PRO A 230 12.08 6.67 -13.47
N ILE A 231 10.83 6.22 -13.46
CA ILE A 231 10.48 4.81 -13.34
C ILE A 231 10.45 4.23 -14.75
N ASP A 232 11.31 3.26 -15.00
CA ASP A 232 11.22 2.39 -16.17
C ASP A 232 10.19 1.27 -15.97
N ARG A 233 9.60 0.79 -17.05
CA ARG A 233 8.70 -0.38 -17.04
C ARG A 233 9.35 -1.61 -16.41
N ARG A 234 10.67 -1.79 -16.62
CA ARG A 234 11.46 -2.88 -16.02
C ARG A 234 11.50 -2.85 -14.50
N HIS A 235 11.14 -1.75 -13.84
CA HIS A 235 11.05 -1.63 -12.38
C HIS A 235 9.70 -2.11 -11.81
N ILE A 236 8.71 -2.30 -12.68
CA ILE A 236 7.36 -2.69 -12.32
C ILE A 236 7.20 -4.18 -12.61
N TRP A 237 7.51 -5.01 -11.62
CA TRP A 237 7.28 -6.45 -11.72
C TRP A 237 6.64 -7.01 -10.44
N CYS A 238 5.86 -8.06 -10.63
CA CYS A 238 5.16 -8.78 -9.58
C CYS A 238 5.63 -10.24 -9.55
N ASP A 239 5.62 -10.86 -8.38
CA ASP A 239 5.91 -12.28 -8.26
C ASP A 239 4.78 -13.10 -8.90
N ARG A 240 5.11 -13.94 -9.90
CA ARG A 240 4.14 -14.75 -10.64
C ARG A 240 3.34 -15.69 -9.72
N ARG A 241 3.91 -16.11 -8.59
CA ARG A 241 3.21 -16.95 -7.59
C ARG A 241 2.05 -16.20 -6.94
N VAL A 242 2.25 -14.92 -6.64
CA VAL A 242 1.23 -14.04 -6.05
C VAL A 242 0.12 -13.75 -7.06
N VAL A 243 0.48 -13.45 -8.31
CA VAL A 243 -0.50 -13.25 -9.40
C VAL A 243 -1.36 -14.51 -9.56
N ARG A 244 -0.73 -15.68 -9.70
CA ARG A 244 -1.44 -16.96 -9.85
C ARG A 244 -2.39 -17.24 -8.68
N PHE A 245 -1.94 -17.00 -7.44
CA PHE A 245 -2.76 -17.18 -6.25
C PHE A 245 -3.99 -16.25 -6.27
N LEU A 246 -3.81 -14.95 -6.57
CA LEU A 246 -4.90 -13.98 -6.63
C LEU A 246 -5.91 -14.34 -7.73
N THR A 247 -5.43 -14.70 -8.92
CA THR A 247 -6.30 -15.11 -10.03
C THR A 247 -7.11 -16.36 -9.64
N GLN A 248 -6.48 -17.38 -9.07
CA GLN A 248 -7.17 -18.60 -8.60
C GLN A 248 -8.17 -18.32 -7.46
N PHE A 249 -7.81 -17.45 -6.52
CA PHE A 249 -8.69 -17.04 -5.42
C PHE A 249 -9.94 -16.32 -5.95
N ARG A 250 -9.78 -15.41 -6.92
CA ARG A 250 -10.90 -14.71 -7.55
C ARG A 250 -11.82 -15.64 -8.33
N TYR A 251 -11.27 -16.65 -9.01
CA TYR A 251 -12.10 -17.68 -9.67
C TYR A 251 -12.95 -18.45 -8.65
N ARG A 252 -12.34 -18.94 -7.56
CA ARG A 252 -13.08 -19.63 -6.49
C ARG A 252 -14.18 -18.76 -5.89
N ARG A 253 -13.90 -17.49 -5.58
CA ARG A 253 -14.93 -16.57 -5.06
C ARG A 253 -16.05 -16.28 -6.06
N SER A 254 -15.73 -16.21 -7.35
CA SER A 254 -16.76 -16.04 -8.38
C SER A 254 -17.63 -17.29 -8.50
N GLU A 255 -17.03 -18.47 -8.40
CA GLU A 255 -17.75 -19.75 -8.39
C GLU A 255 -18.64 -19.92 -7.15
N GLU A 256 -18.18 -19.49 -5.98
CA GLU A 256 -18.97 -19.43 -4.74
C GLU A 256 -20.14 -18.43 -4.86
N ALA A 257 -19.91 -17.25 -5.43
CA ALA A 257 -20.94 -16.21 -5.55
C ALA A 257 -21.98 -16.51 -6.64
N LEU A 258 -21.55 -17.09 -7.76
CA LEU A 258 -22.42 -17.48 -8.86
C LEU A 258 -21.88 -18.77 -9.50
N PRO A 259 -22.36 -19.95 -9.06
CA PRO A 259 -21.90 -21.24 -9.57
C PRO A 259 -22.01 -21.33 -11.10
N LEU A 260 -21.11 -22.09 -11.72
CA LEU A 260 -21.10 -22.27 -13.18
C LEU A 260 -22.45 -22.74 -13.73
N ALA A 261 -23.14 -23.64 -13.02
CA ALA A 261 -24.47 -24.10 -13.37
C ALA A 261 -25.48 -22.93 -13.44
N ARG A 262 -25.47 -22.04 -12.43
CA ARG A 262 -26.36 -20.88 -12.40
C ARG A 262 -26.00 -19.85 -13.48
N LYS A 263 -24.72 -19.64 -13.76
CA LYS A 263 -24.28 -18.78 -14.88
C LYS A 263 -24.80 -19.33 -16.21
N ARG A 264 -24.71 -20.65 -16.42
CA ARG A 264 -25.23 -21.32 -17.61
C ARG A 264 -26.75 -21.11 -17.75
N GLU A 265 -27.52 -21.35 -16.69
CA GLU A 265 -28.97 -21.11 -16.69
C GLU A 265 -29.33 -19.67 -17.05
N LEU A 266 -28.62 -18.68 -16.50
CA LEU A 266 -28.85 -17.26 -16.80
C LEU A 266 -28.59 -16.93 -18.28
N VAL A 267 -27.55 -17.54 -18.86
CA VAL A 267 -27.24 -17.38 -20.28
C VAL A 267 -28.27 -18.09 -21.15
N GLU A 268 -28.65 -19.33 -20.84
CA GLU A 268 -29.68 -20.07 -21.57
C GLU A 268 -31.03 -19.34 -21.54
N ALA A 269 -31.42 -18.80 -20.38
CA ALA A 269 -32.61 -17.97 -20.25
C ALA A 269 -32.51 -16.69 -21.10
N ALA A 270 -31.34 -16.04 -21.11
CA ALA A 270 -31.14 -14.84 -21.90
C ALA A 270 -31.16 -15.09 -23.42
N ILE A 271 -30.64 -16.22 -23.89
CA ILE A 271 -30.74 -16.65 -25.29
C ILE A 271 -32.21 -16.88 -25.66
N ARG A 272 -32.96 -17.60 -24.82
CA ARG A 272 -34.38 -17.91 -25.05
C ARG A 272 -35.26 -16.66 -25.09
N GLU A 273 -34.98 -15.69 -24.22
CA GLU A 273 -35.72 -14.42 -24.11
C GLU A 273 -35.20 -13.35 -25.09
N GLY A 274 -34.09 -13.60 -25.80
CA GLY A 274 -33.48 -12.63 -26.72
C GLY A 274 -33.00 -11.36 -26.02
N ARG A 275 -32.55 -11.44 -24.76
CA ARG A 275 -32.18 -10.26 -23.94
C ARG A 275 -30.67 -10.10 -23.77
N PRO A 276 -30.17 -8.86 -23.65
CA PRO A 276 -28.78 -8.63 -23.34
C PRO A 276 -28.43 -8.93 -21.87
N LEU A 277 -27.18 -9.33 -21.65
CA LEU A 277 -26.60 -9.53 -20.33
C LEU A 277 -25.54 -8.46 -20.04
N ARG A 278 -25.59 -7.90 -18.83
CA ARG A 278 -24.49 -7.10 -18.27
C ARG A 278 -23.55 -8.03 -17.52
N ILE A 279 -22.28 -8.07 -17.94
CA ILE A 279 -21.25 -8.91 -17.34
C ILE A 279 -20.07 -8.09 -16.83
N VAL A 280 -19.47 -8.52 -15.73
CA VAL A 280 -18.14 -8.10 -15.29
C VAL A 280 -17.16 -9.20 -15.65
N TYR A 281 -16.38 -9.01 -16.72
CA TYR A 281 -15.46 -10.02 -17.23
C TYR A 281 -14.03 -9.78 -16.72
N LEU A 282 -13.38 -10.82 -16.20
CA LEU A 282 -11.97 -10.79 -15.82
C LEU A 282 -11.09 -11.17 -17.02
N ARG A 283 -10.28 -10.23 -17.48
CA ARG A 283 -9.31 -10.45 -18.56
C ARG A 283 -8.08 -11.23 -18.08
N PRO A 284 -7.27 -11.80 -18.98
CA PRO A 284 -6.03 -12.52 -18.61
C PRO A 284 -5.01 -11.69 -17.84
N ASP A 285 -5.09 -10.36 -17.93
CA ASP A 285 -4.23 -9.38 -17.27
C ASP A 285 -4.82 -8.87 -15.94
N ASP A 286 -5.77 -9.62 -15.37
CA ASP A 286 -6.53 -9.32 -14.14
C ASP A 286 -7.37 -8.03 -14.17
N GLN A 287 -7.50 -7.38 -15.34
CA GLN A 287 -8.36 -6.21 -15.51
C GLN A 287 -9.84 -6.62 -15.60
N ARG A 288 -10.70 -5.92 -14.84
CA ARG A 288 -12.15 -6.05 -14.92
C ARG A 288 -12.67 -5.24 -16.11
N SER A 289 -13.61 -5.81 -16.86
CA SER A 289 -14.25 -5.13 -17.98
C SER A 289 -15.76 -5.30 -17.85
N ARG A 290 -16.48 -4.21 -17.63
CA ARG A 290 -17.94 -4.19 -17.71
C ARG A 290 -18.35 -4.20 -19.18
N ARG A 291 -19.29 -5.09 -19.54
CA ARG A 291 -19.73 -5.27 -20.92
C ARG A 291 -21.23 -5.56 -20.95
N VAL A 292 -21.89 -5.07 -21.99
CA VAL A 292 -23.19 -5.57 -22.42
C VAL A 292 -22.94 -6.55 -23.57
N VAL A 293 -23.48 -7.76 -23.45
CA VAL A 293 -23.29 -8.84 -24.42
C VAL A 293 -24.63 -9.47 -24.76
N TRP A 294 -24.82 -9.79 -26.04
CA TRP A 294 -26.00 -10.49 -26.54
C TRP A 294 -25.64 -11.96 -26.73
N PRO A 295 -26.04 -12.85 -25.80
CA PRO A 295 -25.67 -14.25 -25.88
C PRO A 295 -26.33 -14.91 -27.08
N LEU A 296 -25.53 -15.69 -27.82
CA LEU A 296 -25.96 -16.45 -28.99
C LEU A 296 -25.98 -17.95 -28.67
N GLU A 297 -24.97 -18.41 -27.95
CA GLU A 297 -24.76 -19.82 -27.66
C GLU A 297 -23.99 -19.99 -26.35
N VAL A 298 -24.27 -21.07 -25.63
CA VAL A 298 -23.57 -21.45 -24.39
C VAL A 298 -23.33 -22.95 -24.37
N GLY A 299 -22.11 -23.36 -24.00
CA GLY A 299 -21.72 -24.76 -24.02
C GLY A 299 -20.22 -24.95 -23.84
N GLU A 300 -19.74 -26.17 -24.08
CA GLU A 300 -18.31 -26.44 -24.13
C GLU A 300 -17.69 -25.87 -25.40
N MET A 301 -16.59 -25.14 -25.23
CA MET A 301 -15.87 -24.47 -26.31
C MET A 301 -14.39 -24.83 -26.24
N GLU A 302 -13.73 -24.87 -27.39
CA GLU A 302 -12.32 -25.23 -27.48
C GLU A 302 -11.47 -24.02 -27.91
N HIS A 303 -10.37 -23.78 -27.21
CA HIS A 303 -9.37 -22.80 -27.63
C HIS A 303 -7.97 -23.26 -27.23
N GLY A 304 -7.06 -23.38 -28.21
CA GLY A 304 -5.67 -23.76 -27.97
C GLY A 304 -5.50 -25.15 -27.36
N GLY A 305 -6.34 -26.13 -27.75
CA GLY A 305 -6.28 -27.52 -27.28
C GLY A 305 -6.80 -27.74 -25.85
N ARG A 306 -7.58 -26.80 -25.30
CA ARG A 306 -8.26 -26.94 -24.01
C ARG A 306 -9.74 -26.63 -24.15
N THR A 307 -10.57 -27.52 -23.62
CA THR A 307 -12.01 -27.32 -23.50
C THR A 307 -12.34 -26.50 -22.25
N PHE A 308 -13.33 -25.62 -22.37
CA PHE A 308 -13.85 -24.83 -21.25
C PHE A 308 -15.32 -24.52 -21.47
N MET A 309 -16.06 -24.28 -20.37
CA MET A 309 -17.43 -23.80 -20.43
C MET A 309 -17.45 -22.33 -20.85
N GLY A 310 -18.08 -22.01 -21.98
CA GLY A 310 -18.06 -20.68 -22.59
C GLY A 310 -19.41 -20.24 -23.14
N MET A 311 -19.48 -18.95 -23.44
CA MET A 311 -20.61 -18.30 -24.09
C MET A 311 -20.11 -17.52 -25.30
N ARG A 312 -20.74 -17.72 -26.47
CA ARG A 312 -20.53 -16.93 -27.67
C ARG A 312 -21.58 -15.83 -27.66
N ALA A 313 -21.14 -14.58 -27.76
CA ALA A 313 -22.01 -13.43 -27.63
C ALA A 313 -21.52 -12.26 -28.47
N TYR A 314 -22.45 -11.47 -29.01
CA TYR A 314 -22.13 -10.19 -29.64
C TYR A 314 -21.81 -9.15 -28.57
N CYS A 315 -20.63 -8.52 -28.62
CA CYS A 315 -20.18 -7.58 -27.61
C CYS A 315 -20.42 -6.14 -28.05
N SER A 316 -21.40 -5.46 -27.46
CA SER A 316 -21.75 -4.07 -27.81
C SER A 316 -20.57 -3.09 -27.66
N LEU A 317 -19.64 -3.36 -26.74
CA LEU A 317 -18.45 -2.53 -26.54
C LEU A 317 -17.43 -2.63 -27.68
N ARG A 318 -17.40 -3.76 -28.42
CA ARG A 318 -16.42 -4.03 -29.48
C ARG A 318 -17.02 -4.11 -30.87
N GLY A 319 -18.34 -4.23 -30.98
CA GLY A 319 -19.06 -4.32 -32.24
C GLY A 319 -18.87 -5.66 -32.98
N GLU A 320 -18.40 -6.70 -32.29
CA GLU A 320 -18.06 -8.00 -32.88
C GLU A 320 -18.52 -9.18 -32.00
N GLU A 321 -18.69 -10.36 -32.62
CA GLU A 321 -18.91 -11.62 -31.92
C GLU A 321 -17.66 -12.09 -31.19
N ARG A 322 -17.80 -12.52 -29.94
CA ARG A 322 -16.69 -13.01 -29.12
C ARG A 322 -17.09 -14.18 -28.24
N THR A 323 -16.08 -14.98 -27.89
CA THR A 323 -16.21 -16.05 -26.90
C THR A 323 -15.79 -15.56 -25.51
N PHE A 324 -16.63 -15.81 -24.52
CA PHE A 324 -16.43 -15.48 -23.12
C PHE A 324 -16.44 -16.75 -22.28
N ARG A 325 -15.34 -17.05 -21.61
CA ARG A 325 -15.31 -18.15 -20.64
C ARG A 325 -16.19 -17.83 -19.42
N LEU A 326 -17.08 -18.74 -19.04
CA LEU A 326 -18.04 -18.54 -17.95
C LEU A 326 -17.36 -18.46 -16.56
N ASP A 327 -16.26 -19.18 -16.37
CA ASP A 327 -15.42 -19.12 -15.17
C ASP A 327 -14.78 -17.73 -14.94
N ARG A 328 -14.62 -16.95 -16.01
CA ARG A 328 -14.06 -15.57 -15.96
C ARG A 328 -15.12 -14.48 -15.83
N ILE A 329 -16.40 -14.81 -15.83
CA ILE A 329 -17.48 -13.85 -15.59
C ILE A 329 -17.66 -13.73 -14.07
N LEU A 330 -17.22 -12.61 -13.50
CA LEU A 330 -17.27 -12.38 -12.06
C LEU A 330 -18.70 -12.09 -11.58
N GLU A 331 -19.43 -11.30 -12.36
CA GLU A 331 -20.81 -10.89 -12.10
C GLU A 331 -21.60 -10.95 -13.40
N MET A 332 -22.88 -11.30 -13.31
CA MET A 332 -23.82 -11.38 -14.43
C MET A 332 -25.18 -10.89 -13.98
N GLY A 333 -25.79 -10.00 -14.76
CA GLY A 333 -27.15 -9.51 -14.55
C GLY A 333 -27.86 -9.26 -15.88
N THR A 334 -29.16 -9.08 -15.82
CA THR A 334 -29.97 -8.66 -16.98
C THR A 334 -29.70 -7.18 -17.28
N ALA A 335 -29.63 -6.84 -18.57
CA ALA A 335 -29.64 -5.45 -19.02
C ALA A 335 -31.00 -5.17 -19.67
N GLU A 336 -31.56 -3.99 -19.44
CA GLU A 336 -32.73 -3.54 -20.21
C GLU A 336 -32.31 -3.29 -21.67
N PRO A 337 -33.15 -3.68 -22.65
CA PRO A 337 -32.91 -3.32 -24.04
C PRO A 337 -32.98 -1.80 -24.19
N CYS A 338 -31.99 -1.23 -24.87
CA CYS A 338 -31.92 0.20 -25.18
C CYS A 338 -32.88 0.57 -26.31
#